data_AF-A0A7X4GV25-F1
#
_entry.id   AF-A0A7X4GV25-F1
#
_cell.length_a   1.000
_cell.length_b   1.000
_cell.length_c   1.000
_cell.angle_alpha   90.00
_cell.angle_beta   90.00
_cell.angle_gamma   90.00
#
_symmetry.space_group_name_H-M   'P 1'
#
loop_
_entity.id
_entity.type
_entity.pdbx_description
1 polymer ?
#
loop_
_entity_poly.entity_id
_entity_poly.type
_entity_poly.pdbx_seq_one_letter_code
_entity_poly.pdbx_strand_id
1 'polypeptide(L)' 'MKICLALILAAALGGCASLGNVQPWEKGTLARSEMTFKDGHAFNRYDDHIYTSREASSGGAGVGGGGCGCN' A
#
# COMPACT_ATOMS: atom_id res chain seq x y z
N MET A 1 -39.52 12.22 19.30
CA MET A 1 -38.15 12.78 19.30
C MET A 1 -37.06 11.71 19.42
N LYS A 2 -37.07 10.85 20.46
CA LYS A 2 -36.04 9.80 20.67
C LYS A 2 -35.92 8.80 19.50
N ILE A 3 -37.05 8.39 18.93
CA ILE A 3 -37.10 7.47 17.78
C ILE A 3 -36.48 8.11 16.53
N CYS A 4 -36.75 9.39 16.28
CA CYS A 4 -36.16 10.12 15.16
C CYS A 4 -34.63 10.24 15.30
N LEU A 5 -34.14 10.49 16.51
CA LEU A 5 -32.70 10.55 16.80
C LEU A 5 -32.02 9.19 16.55
N ALA A 6 -32.66 8.10 16.98
CA ALA A 6 -32.14 6.75 16.77
C ALA A 6 -32.04 6.38 15.28
N LEU A 7 -33.03 6.77 14.47
CA LEU A 7 -33.02 6.55 13.03
C LEU A 7 -31.90 7.32 12.31
N ILE A 8 -31.66 8.57 12.71
CA ILE A 8 -30.57 9.39 12.16
C ILE A 8 -29.21 8.77 12.48
N LEU A 9 -29.02 8.29 13.72
CA LEU A 9 -27.77 7.64 14.13
C LEU A 9 -27.54 6.32 13.38
N ALA A 10 -28.60 5.54 13.16
CA ALA A 10 -28.54 4.30 12.36
C ALA A 10 -28.12 4.57 10.91
N ALA A 11 -28.63 5.64 10.28
CA ALA A 11 -28.28 6.01 8.92
C ALA A 11 -26.81 6.45 8.77
N ALA A 12 -26.23 7.06 9.81
CA ALA A 12 -24.84 7.52 9.80
C ALA A 12 -23.81 6.37 9.80
N LEU A 13 -24.21 5.16 10.19
CA LEU A 13 -23.34 3.96 10.20
C LEU A 13 -23.20 3.31 8.81
N GLY A 14 -23.99 3.72 7.82
CA GLY A 14 -24.02 3.13 6.47
C GLY A 14 -22.78 3.41 5.62
N GLY A 15 -21.94 4.38 5.99
CA GLY A 15 -20.70 4.74 5.30
C GLY A 15 -20.84 4.77 3.77
N CYS A 16 -19.93 4.10 3.09
CA CYS A 16 -19.93 3.95 1.63
C CYS A 16 -20.64 2.67 1.14
N ALA A 17 -21.48 2.02 1.95
CA ALA A 17 -22.14 0.78 1.55
C ALA A 17 -23.13 0.96 0.38
N SER A 18 -23.51 2.20 0.07
CA SER A 18 -24.32 2.58 -1.10
C SER A 18 -23.49 2.83 -2.37
N LEU A 19 -22.16 2.95 -2.26
CA LEU A 19 -21.29 2.92 -3.43
C LEU A 19 -21.38 1.50 -4.00
N GLY A 20 -22.05 1.37 -5.14
CA GLY A 20 -22.41 0.08 -5.73
C GLY A 20 -21.25 -0.90 -5.83
N ASN A 21 -21.58 -2.18 -5.93
CA ASN A 21 -20.57 -3.23 -6.05
C ASN A 21 -19.80 -3.07 -7.36
N VAL A 22 -18.50 -2.81 -7.28
CA VAL A 22 -17.62 -2.70 -8.46
C VAL A 22 -17.51 -4.06 -9.12
N GLN A 23 -17.88 -4.13 -10.39
CA GLN A 23 -17.87 -5.35 -11.18
C GLN A 23 -16.43 -5.85 -11.37
N PRO A 24 -16.19 -7.17 -11.46
CA PRO A 24 -14.83 -7.72 -11.56
C PRO A 24 -13.97 -7.12 -12.67
N TRP A 25 -14.56 -6.79 -13.82
CA TRP A 25 -13.87 -6.18 -14.97
C TRP A 25 -13.58 -4.69 -14.81
N GLU A 26 -14.34 -3.96 -13.98
CA GLU A 26 -14.08 -2.54 -13.68
C GLU A 26 -12.79 -2.35 -12.87
N LYS A 27 -12.36 -3.39 -12.15
CA LYS A 27 -11.08 -3.40 -11.41
C LYS A 27 -9.86 -3.51 -12.33
N GLY A 28 -10.03 -3.96 -13.58
CA GLY A 28 -8.94 -4.12 -14.54
C GLY A 28 -8.24 -2.81 -14.89
N THR A 29 -8.96 -1.68 -14.86
CA THR A 29 -8.38 -0.35 -15.12
C THR A 29 -7.51 0.17 -13.98
N LEU A 30 -7.72 -0.34 -12.75
CA LEU A 30 -6.99 0.08 -11.55
C LEU A 30 -5.74 -0.76 -11.29
N ALA A 31 -5.70 -2.02 -11.75
CA ALA A 31 -4.57 -2.92 -11.57
C ALA A 31 -3.55 -2.77 -12.71
N ARG A 32 -2.82 -1.66 -12.74
CA ARG A 32 -1.76 -1.44 -13.73
C ARG A 32 -0.58 -2.39 -13.48
N SER A 33 0.14 -2.77 -14.54
CA SER A 33 1.29 -3.70 -14.43
C SER A 33 2.42 -3.16 -13.55
N GLU A 34 2.55 -1.84 -13.46
CA GLU A 34 3.54 -1.14 -12.65
C GLU A 34 3.20 -1.15 -11.16
N MET A 35 1.98 -1.54 -10.78
CA MET A 35 1.58 -1.71 -9.37
C MET A 35 1.91 -3.11 -8.83
N THR A 36 2.54 -3.96 -9.65
CA THR A 36 2.98 -5.28 -9.22
C THR A 36 4.20 -5.17 -8.31
N PHE A 37 4.35 -6.13 -7.38
CA PHE A 37 5.60 -6.22 -6.64
C PHE A 37 6.73 -6.52 -7.63
N LYS A 38 7.82 -5.77 -7.49
CA LYS A 38 8.99 -5.87 -8.35
C LYS A 38 8.77 -5.35 -9.78
N ASP A 39 8.20 -4.16 -9.88
CA ASP A 39 7.81 -3.44 -11.10
C ASP A 39 8.97 -3.00 -12.02
N GLY A 40 10.21 -3.28 -11.64
CA GLY A 40 11.35 -3.19 -12.54
C GLY A 40 12.69 -3.14 -11.82
N HIS A 41 13.79 -3.45 -12.52
CA HIS A 41 15.12 -3.51 -11.90
C HIS A 41 15.53 -2.19 -11.23
N ALA A 42 15.12 -1.04 -11.77
CA ALA A 42 15.41 0.27 -11.19
C ALA A 42 14.62 0.55 -9.90
N PHE A 43 13.30 0.31 -9.91
CA PHE A 43 12.45 0.48 -8.72
C PHE A 43 12.84 -0.48 -7.60
N ASN A 44 13.11 -1.74 -7.93
CA ASN A 44 13.54 -2.74 -6.94
C ASN A 44 14.85 -2.35 -6.24
N ARG A 45 15.83 -1.82 -6.99
CA ARG A 45 17.10 -1.34 -6.44
C ARG A 45 16.88 -0.14 -5.51
N TYR A 46 15.93 0.71 -5.84
CA TYR A 46 15.60 1.89 -5.04
C TYR A 46 14.89 1.50 -3.74
N ASP A 47 13.94 0.57 -3.80
CA ASP A 47 13.27 0.01 -2.64
C ASP A 47 14.26 -0.70 -1.70
N ASP A 48 15.14 -1.54 -2.25
CA ASP A 48 16.21 -2.21 -1.47
C ASP A 48 17.13 -1.17 -0.81
N HIS A 49 17.49 -0.10 -1.52
CA HIS A 49 18.30 1.00 -0.98
C HIS A 49 17.59 1.71 0.17
N ILE A 50 16.30 2.05 0.03
CA ILE A 50 15.53 2.69 1.10
C ILE A 50 15.35 1.75 2.29
N TYR A 51 15.01 0.49 2.04
CA TYR A 51 14.79 -0.52 3.07
C TYR A 51 16.04 -0.72 3.93
N THR A 52 17.18 -0.96 3.28
CA THR A 52 18.48 -1.15 3.94
C THR A 52 18.97 0.12 4.64
N SER A 53 18.67 1.30 4.09
CA SER A 53 18.99 2.59 4.72
C SER A 53 18.15 2.88 5.96
N ARG A 54 16.91 2.39 6.04
CA ARG A 54 15.98 2.68 7.15
C ARG A 54 16.07 1.65 8.28
N GLU A 55 16.28 0.38 7.96
CA GLU A 55 16.27 -0.70 8.96
C GLU A 55 17.65 -0.99 9.57
N ALA A 56 18.65 -0.14 9.32
CA ALA A 56 19.94 -0.09 10.04
C ALA A 56 20.58 -1.46 10.33
N SER A 57 20.75 -2.33 9.33
CA SER A 57 21.64 -3.48 9.48
C SER A 57 22.54 -3.65 8.28
N SER A 58 23.83 -3.58 8.58
CA SER A 58 24.97 -3.81 7.72
C SER A 58 24.78 -4.98 6.75
N GLY A 59 24.59 -4.70 5.46
CA GLY A 59 24.42 -5.73 4.43
C GLY A 59 23.24 -5.43 3.52
N GLY A 60 23.44 -4.66 2.45
CA GLY A 60 22.47 -4.57 1.35
C GLY A 60 22.08 -5.94 0.79
N ALA A 61 21.07 -6.01 -0.10
CA ALA A 61 20.49 -7.25 -0.66
C ALA A 61 21.45 -8.21 -1.41
N GLY A 62 22.77 -8.01 -1.34
CA GLY A 62 23.81 -8.89 -1.86
C GLY A 62 24.95 -9.12 -0.86
N VAL A 63 25.73 -10.17 -1.11
CA VAL A 63 26.91 -10.59 -0.35
C VAL A 63 28.05 -9.55 -0.44
N GLY A 64 27.92 -8.42 0.24
CA GLY A 64 29.00 -7.41 0.28
C GLY A 64 28.60 -6.00 0.73
N GLY A 65 27.32 -5.70 0.92
CA GLY A 65 26.88 -4.34 1.27
C GLY A 65 26.90 -4.03 2.77
N GLY A 66 27.94 -4.43 3.50
CA GLY A 66 28.09 -4.23 4.95
C GLY A 66 28.19 -2.75 5.34
N GLY A 67 27.49 -2.37 6.40
CA GLY A 67 27.27 -0.99 6.84
C GLY A 67 28.49 -0.29 7.44
N CYS A 68 28.28 1.00 7.70
CA CYS A 68 29.17 2.12 8.06
C CYS A 68 29.63 3.02 6.89
N GLY A 69 29.56 2.56 5.63
CA GLY A 69 29.78 3.43 4.48
C GLY A 69 31.22 3.93 4.29
N CYS A 70 32.18 3.46 5.07
CA CYS A 70 33.59 3.65 4.82
C CYS A 70 34.09 2.51 3.91
N ASN A 71 34.30 2.80 2.63
CA ASN A 71 35.38 2.13 1.89
C ASN A 71 36.72 2.64 2.42
#